data_AF-A0A5K1GNC3-F1
#
_entry.id   AF-A0A5K1GNC3-F1
#
_cell.length_a   1.000
_cell.length_b   1.000
_cell.length_c   1.000
_cell.angle_alpha   90.00
_cell.angle_beta   90.00
_cell.angle_gamma   90.00
#
_symmetry.space_group_name_H-M   'P 1'
#
loop_
_entity.id
_entity.type
_entity.pdbx_description
1 polymer ?
#
loop_
_entity_poly.entity_id
_entity_poly.type
_entity_poly.pdbx_seq_one_letter_code
_entity_poly.pdbx_strand_id
1 'polypeptide(L)' 'VRKQFRPELLNRLEEVVIFYHLSHDQLRKVAKLHVNDVAARLVERGIALSISDSALDFVLAQSKDS' A
#
# COMPACT_ATOMS: atom_id res chain seq x y z
N VAL A 1 -10.05 -0.13 20.72
CA VAL A 1 -10.08 1.28 20.27
C VAL A 1 -11.14 2.12 21.00
N ARG A 2 -12.43 1.75 21.04
CA ARG A 2 -13.49 2.51 21.75
C ARG A 2 -13.26 2.77 23.24
N LYS A 3 -12.43 1.96 23.93
CA LYS A 3 -12.09 2.15 25.36
C LYS A 3 -10.89 3.10 25.60
N GLN A 4 -10.16 3.48 24.55
CA GLN A 4 -8.88 4.19 24.67
C GLN A 4 -9.01 5.71 24.46
N PHE A 5 -10.15 6.16 23.91
CA PHE A 5 -10.44 7.56 23.67
C PHE A 5 -11.68 7.99 24.48
N ARG A 6 -11.62 9.18 25.10
CA ARG A 6 -12.73 9.72 25.88
C ARG A 6 -13.94 9.98 24.99
N PRO A 7 -15.17 9.70 25.45
CA PRO A 7 -16.38 9.89 24.66
C PRO A 7 -16.56 11.33 24.18
N GLU A 8 -16.09 12.34 24.93
CA GLU A 8 -16.17 13.75 24.50
C GLU A 8 -15.32 14.04 23.25
N LEU A 9 -14.19 13.35 23.07
CA LEU A 9 -13.30 13.51 21.92
C LEU A 9 -13.92 12.88 20.66
N LEU A 10 -14.51 11.69 20.80
CA LEU A 10 -15.23 11.01 19.73
C LEU A 10 -16.44 11.81 19.24
N ASN A 11 -17.10 12.53 20.15
CA ASN A 11 -18.25 13.37 19.83
C ASN A 11 -17.88 14.70 19.15
N ARG A 12 -16.59 15.10 19.12
CA ARG A 12 -16.08 16.29 18.39
C ARG A 12 -15.45 15.97 17.04
N LEU A 13 -15.22 14.70 16.72
CA LEU A 13 -14.76 14.23 15.43
C LEU A 13 -16.01 13.81 14.64
N GLU A 14 -16.61 14.75 13.91
CA GLU A 14 -17.87 14.51 13.17
C GLU A 14 -17.78 13.34 12.18
N GLU A 15 -16.56 12.95 11.74
CA GLU A 15 -16.33 11.75 10.95
C GLU A 15 -15.04 11.05 11.39
N VAL A 16 -15.16 9.79 11.84
CA VAL A 16 -14.00 8.93 12.10
C VAL A 16 -13.69 8.15 10.83
N VAL A 17 -12.57 8.48 10.18
CA VAL A 17 -12.07 7.70 9.03
C VAL A 17 -11.40 6.43 9.55
N ILE A 18 -11.99 5.27 9.27
CA ILE A 18 -11.42 3.97 9.60
C ILE A 18 -10.64 3.46 8.39
N PHE A 19 -9.32 3.33 8.55
CA PHE A 19 -8.50 2.66 7.55
C PHE A 19 -8.56 1.15 7.78
N TYR A 20 -9.09 0.43 6.79
CA TYR A 20 -9.03 -1.02 6.76
C TYR A 20 -7.70 -1.48 6.16
N HIS A 21 -7.27 -2.67 6.56
CA HIS A 21 -6.12 -3.32 5.94
C HIS A 21 -6.40 -3.50 4.45
N LEU A 22 -5.37 -3.26 3.63
CA LEU A 22 -5.47 -3.45 2.19
C LEU A 22 -5.66 -4.94 1.90
N SER A 23 -6.58 -5.25 0.99
CA SER A 23 -6.67 -6.61 0.45
C SER A 23 -5.41 -6.94 -0.36
N HIS A 24 -5.16 -8.23 -0.60
CA HIS A 24 -4.04 -8.65 -1.45
C HIS A 24 -4.06 -7.98 -2.83
N ASP A 25 -5.24 -7.83 -3.45
CA ASP A 25 -5.37 -7.16 -4.74
C ASP A 25 -5.12 -5.66 -4.66
N GLN A 26 -5.47 -5.02 -3.54
CA GLN A 26 -5.12 -3.62 -3.32
C GLN A 26 -3.62 -3.45 -3.12
N LEU A 27 -2.97 -4.34 -2.36
CA LEU A 27 -1.53 -4.37 -2.22
C LEU A 27 -0.82 -4.56 -3.56
N ARG A 28 -1.34 -5.44 -4.43
CA ARG A 28 -0.84 -5.62 -5.80
C ARG A 28 -0.89 -4.33 -6.61
N LYS A 29 -1.98 -3.57 -6.52
CA LYS A 29 -2.10 -2.27 -7.20
C LYS A 29 -1.07 -1.28 -6.67
N VAL A 30 -0.91 -1.18 -5.35
CA VAL A 30 0.07 -0.30 -4.72
C VAL A 30 1.50 -0.68 -5.14
N ALA A 31 1.83 -1.97 -5.11
CA ALA A 31 3.14 -2.47 -5.55
C ALA A 31 3.41 -2.15 -7.03
N LYS A 32 2.40 -2.26 -7.93
CA LYS A 32 2.54 -1.83 -9.32
C LYS A 32 2.86 -0.35 -9.45
N LEU A 33 2.22 0.51 -8.65
CA LEU A 33 2.53 1.95 -8.66
C LEU A 33 3.99 2.20 -8.30
N HIS A 34 4.50 1.55 -7.25
CA HIS A 34 5.91 1.67 -6.87
C HIS A 34 6.88 1.15 -7.94
N VAL A 35 6.56 0.03 -8.59
CA VAL A 35 7.40 -0.49 -9.68
C VAL A 35 7.37 0.44 -10.88
N ASN A 36 6.23 1.05 -11.20
CA ASN A 36 6.13 2.03 -12.28
C ASN A 36 6.98 3.28 -12.00
N ASP A 37 7.03 3.76 -10.76
CA ASP A 37 7.90 4.88 -10.37
C ASP A 37 9.39 4.52 -10.53
N VAL A 38 9.76 3.27 -10.20
CA VAL A 38 11.12 2.76 -10.45
C VAL A 38 11.40 2.68 -11.95
N ALA A 39 10.47 2.13 -12.72
CA ALA A 39 10.59 2.00 -14.17
C ALA A 39 10.76 3.38 -14.83
N ALA A 40 10.00 4.38 -14.41
CA ALA A 40 10.11 5.75 -14.92
C ALA A 40 11.54 6.33 -14.75
N ARG A 41 12.14 6.14 -13.57
CA ARG A 41 13.53 6.59 -13.31
C ARG A 41 14.57 5.80 -14.10
N LEU A 42 14.29 4.55 -14.44
CA LEU A 42 15.18 3.72 -15.25
C LEU A 42 15.13 4.10 -16.73
N VAL A 43 13.98 4.56 -17.22
CA VAL A 43 13.83 5.06 -18.60
C VAL A 43 14.76 6.24 -18.86
N GLU A 44 14.93 7.15 -17.90
CA GLU A 44 15.90 8.26 -18.00
C GLU A 44 17.35 7.79 -18.20
N ARG A 45 17.64 6.54 -17.83
CA ARG A 45 18.95 5.89 -17.99
C ARG A 45 19.00 4.94 -19.18
N GLY A 46 17.96 4.94 -20.03
CA GLY A 46 17.84 4.06 -21.20
C GLY A 46 17.52 2.60 -20.85
N ILE A 47 17.04 2.32 -19.64
CA ILE A 47 16.73 0.96 -19.17
C ILE A 47 15.22 0.77 -19.14
N ALA A 48 14.73 -0.26 -19.84
CA ALA A 48 13.34 -0.71 -19.75
C ALA A 48 13.18 -1.75 -18.64
N LEU A 49 12.25 -1.52 -17.72
CA LEU A 49 11.88 -2.46 -16.66
C LEU A 49 10.49 -3.04 -16.95
N SER A 50 10.39 -4.36 -16.99
CA SER A 50 9.13 -5.10 -17.02
C SER A 50 9.10 -6.07 -15.85
N ILE A 51 7.96 -6.16 -15.16
CA ILE A 51 7.75 -7.08 -14.05
C ILE A 51 6.55 -7.98 -14.35
N SER A 52 6.68 -9.28 -14.07
CA SER A 52 5.56 -10.21 -14.14
C SER A 52 4.68 -10.09 -12.89
N ASP A 53 3.41 -10.44 -13.02
CA ASP A 53 2.51 -10.51 -11.86
C ASP A 53 3.02 -11.52 -10.81
N SER A 54 3.65 -12.62 -11.23
CA SER A 54 4.25 -13.61 -10.33
C SER A 54 5.43 -13.07 -9.51
N ALA A 55 6.28 -12.23 -10.11
CA ALA A 55 7.38 -11.58 -9.40
C ALA A 55 6.85 -10.56 -8.39
N LEU A 56 5.79 -9.84 -8.75
CA LEU A 56 5.14 -8.90 -7.85
C LEU A 56 4.48 -9.61 -6.65
N ASP A 57 3.80 -10.72 -6.90
CA ASP A 57 3.19 -11.55 -5.86
C ASP A 57 4.26 -12.15 -4.93
N PHE A 58 5.41 -12.55 -5.47
CA PHE A 58 6.54 -13.02 -4.67
C PHE A 58 7.06 -11.92 -3.73
N VAL A 59 7.25 -10.70 -4.21
CA VAL A 59 7.67 -9.56 -3.39
C VAL A 59 6.67 -9.29 -2.27
N LEU A 60 5.37 -9.29 -2.59
CA LEU A 60 4.31 -9.10 -1.58
C LEU A 60 4.26 -10.21 -0.53
N ALA A 61 4.54 -11.46 -0.94
CA ALA A 61 4.61 -12.58 0.00
C ALA A 61 5.77 -12.43 0.99
N GLN A 62 6.91 -11.89 0.55
CA GLN A 62 8.08 -11.62 1.39
C GLN A 62 7.93 -10.37 2.25
N SER A 63 7.10 -9.41 1.83
CA SER A 63 6.87 -8.16 2.57
C SER A 63 5.80 -8.26 3.66
N LYS A 64 5.17 -9.43 3.85
CA LYS A 64 4.27 -9.63 4.99
C LYS A 64 5.06 -9.39 6.27
N ASP A 65 4.64 -8.36 7.02
CA ASP A 65 5.24 -7.94 8.28
C ASP A 65 5.56 -9.15 9.17
N SER A 66 6.81 -9.21 9.65
CA SER A 66 7.22 -10.06 10.77
C SER A 66 6.59 -9.59 12.08
#